data_AF-A0A949N1D9-F1
#
_entry.id   AF-A0A949N1D9-F1
#
_cell.length_a   1.000
_cell.length_b   1.000
_cell.length_c   1.000
_cell.angle_alpha   90.00
_cell.angle_beta   90.00
_cell.angle_gamma   90.00
#
_symmetry.space_group_name_H-M   'P 1'
#
loop_
_entity.id
_entity.type
_entity.pdbx_description
1 polymer ?
#
loop_
_entity_poly.entity_id
_entity_poly.type
_entity_poly.pdbx_seq_one_letter_code
_entity_poly.pdbx_strand_id
1 'polypeptide(L)'
;MPPRSASSNLTEDFLVSEFARTISDLSLEPRFQRGDRIGYAVDRKNQPAVKLAMAQVPLSYDLWEGLKNPAGIGLHPVGIREIWEFYAHRRITGIDEAGRPTIFQIPLPFDRALNQYRCVLIISVMLPFSPLLMDEYADSIMKNTRGSSHLFTRMCDEINALLDSATSRVAIELMGEKRIVVPLVNTTIQSISQEAIPLTHQGAAHGPSKGGNFPQKSIAALLGLGQFGVNRIIFRDEQVGNSIHRFVGPLRSILIFDSQMNMDEEGTIIPLTSAWRKFLMRLYDFTDTDPEINRYRFCTHVSLEDEGCEMCRIYCPSGAQSNSMPERNGTFPLEIIQQKHRFWNGTLQFDYRRCCEERGQMTEIFPEWSCSRALSVCAAKGKRRIFSAAHFYDKRAGLNTQ
;
A
#
# COMPACT_ATOMS: atom_id res chain seq x y z
N MET A 1 -3.82 13.58 -28.06
CA MET A 1 -3.82 14.83 -27.29
C MET A 1 -2.36 15.18 -26.99
N PRO A 2 -1.89 16.40 -27.26
CA PRO A 2 -0.58 16.82 -26.75
C PRO A 2 -0.60 16.74 -25.21
N PRO A 3 0.51 16.34 -24.56
CA PRO A 3 0.61 16.37 -23.10
C PRO A 3 0.33 17.80 -22.65
N ARG A 4 -0.65 17.97 -21.75
CA ARG A 4 -0.88 19.28 -21.14
C ARG A 4 0.37 19.58 -20.33
N SER A 5 1.03 20.72 -20.61
CA SER A 5 2.24 21.12 -19.89
C SER A 5 1.92 21.18 -18.39
N ALA A 6 2.33 20.17 -17.63
CA ALA A 6 2.28 20.15 -16.18
C ALA A 6 3.36 21.09 -15.64
N SER A 7 3.20 22.39 -15.90
CA SER A 7 4.02 23.46 -15.33
C SER A 7 3.50 23.96 -13.98
N SER A 8 2.46 23.34 -13.42
CA SER A 8 1.83 23.75 -12.16
C SER A 8 2.14 22.75 -11.04
N ASN A 9 2.36 23.27 -9.84
CA ASN A 9 2.65 22.57 -8.59
C ASN A 9 1.89 21.25 -8.44
N LEU A 10 2.61 20.17 -8.11
CA LEU A 10 2.02 18.87 -7.77
C LEU A 10 1.37 18.97 -6.38
N THR A 11 0.05 19.07 -6.32
CA THR A 11 -0.73 19.06 -5.06
C THR A 11 -1.55 17.79 -4.92
N GLU A 12 -1.99 17.45 -3.70
CA GLU A 12 -2.89 16.30 -3.47
C GLU A 12 -4.20 16.48 -4.20
N ASP A 13 -4.82 17.66 -4.13
CA ASP A 13 -6.10 17.96 -4.78
C ASP A 13 -6.05 17.78 -6.29
N PHE A 14 -4.95 18.21 -6.93
CA PHE A 14 -4.73 17.98 -8.35
C PHE A 14 -4.68 16.47 -8.67
N LEU A 15 -3.86 15.71 -7.94
CA LEU A 15 -3.70 14.28 -8.18
C LEU A 15 -4.97 13.48 -7.88
N VAL A 16 -5.66 13.77 -6.77
CA VAL A 16 -6.94 13.14 -6.42
C VAL A 16 -7.96 13.40 -7.53
N SER A 17 -8.07 14.64 -8.00
CA SER A 17 -8.97 15.01 -9.10
C SER A 17 -8.61 14.29 -10.40
N GLU A 18 -7.32 14.20 -10.71
CA GLU A 18 -6.84 13.57 -11.94
C GLU A 18 -7.03 12.04 -11.93
N PHE A 19 -6.79 11.39 -10.79
CA PHE A 19 -7.12 9.99 -10.59
C PHE A 19 -8.63 9.74 -10.67
N ALA A 20 -9.44 10.54 -9.98
CA ALA A 20 -10.90 10.40 -9.99
C ALA A 20 -11.46 10.55 -11.42
N ARG A 21 -11.02 11.58 -12.15
CA ARG A 21 -11.37 11.77 -13.56
C ARG A 21 -10.97 10.57 -14.41
N THR A 22 -9.71 10.12 -14.31
CA THR A 22 -9.19 8.99 -15.08
C THR A 22 -9.95 7.69 -14.79
N ILE A 23 -10.31 7.44 -13.53
CA ILE A 23 -11.09 6.27 -13.11
C ILE A 23 -12.51 6.36 -13.68
N SER A 24 -13.15 7.52 -13.63
CA SER A 24 -14.45 7.77 -14.24
C SER A 24 -14.41 7.50 -15.75
N ASP A 25 -13.41 8.01 -16.46
CA ASP A 25 -13.23 7.77 -17.91
C ASP A 25 -13.01 6.27 -18.21
N LEU A 26 -12.15 5.60 -17.43
CA LEU A 26 -11.89 4.17 -17.57
C LEU A 26 -13.16 3.33 -17.31
N SER A 27 -14.01 3.73 -16.36
CA SER A 27 -15.24 3.00 -16.04
C SER A 27 -16.24 2.94 -17.22
N LEU A 28 -16.09 3.84 -18.20
CA LEU A 28 -16.87 3.85 -19.44
C LEU A 28 -16.30 2.92 -20.52
N GLU A 29 -15.13 2.31 -20.33
CA GLU A 29 -14.55 1.40 -21.31
C GLU A 29 -15.22 0.01 -21.26
N PRO A 30 -15.47 -0.66 -22.40
CA PRO A 30 -16.16 -1.96 -22.43
C PRO A 30 -15.57 -3.04 -21.53
N ARG A 31 -14.25 -2.99 -21.29
CA ARG A 31 -13.57 -3.95 -20.41
C ARG A 31 -13.93 -3.81 -18.93
N PHE A 32 -14.40 -2.62 -18.50
CA PHE A 32 -14.80 -2.31 -17.12
C PHE A 32 -16.32 -2.20 -16.95
N GLN A 33 -17.09 -2.14 -18.05
CA GLN A 33 -18.56 -2.12 -18.05
C GLN A 33 -19.18 -3.52 -17.88
N ARG A 34 -18.82 -4.26 -16.83
CA ARG A 34 -19.25 -5.66 -16.67
C ARG A 34 -20.34 -5.89 -15.63
N GLY A 35 -20.85 -4.87 -14.94
CA GLY A 35 -21.93 -5.05 -13.97
C GLY A 35 -22.68 -3.78 -13.59
N ASP A 36 -23.82 -3.96 -12.92
CA ASP A 36 -24.75 -2.87 -12.57
C ASP A 36 -24.35 -2.08 -11.32
N ARG A 37 -23.29 -2.50 -10.62
CA ARG A 37 -22.86 -1.91 -9.34
C ARG A 37 -21.42 -1.42 -9.41
N ILE A 38 -21.19 -0.24 -8.83
CA ILE A 38 -19.85 0.34 -8.69
C ILE A 38 -19.10 -0.39 -7.57
N GLY A 39 -17.97 -1.02 -7.94
CA GLY A 39 -17.13 -1.79 -7.02
C GLY A 39 -16.35 -0.93 -6.01
N TYR A 40 -16.11 0.34 -6.31
CA TYR A 40 -15.31 1.26 -5.50
C TYR A 40 -16.16 2.26 -4.70
N ALA A 41 -15.56 2.87 -3.69
CA ALA A 41 -16.20 3.92 -2.91
C ALA A 41 -16.32 5.21 -3.73
N VAL A 42 -17.45 5.91 -3.59
CA VAL A 42 -17.68 7.23 -4.17
C VAL A 42 -17.84 8.29 -3.09
N ASP A 43 -17.49 9.53 -3.42
CA ASP A 43 -17.62 10.69 -2.54
C ASP A 43 -19.05 11.29 -2.63
N ARG A 44 -19.26 12.42 -1.96
CA ARG A 44 -20.56 13.13 -1.96
C ARG A 44 -20.96 13.70 -3.33
N LYS A 45 -20.00 13.84 -4.25
CA LYS A 45 -20.22 14.30 -5.63
C LYS A 45 -20.35 13.12 -6.61
N ASN A 46 -20.49 11.89 -6.08
CA ASN A 46 -20.54 10.66 -6.85
C ASN A 46 -19.29 10.43 -7.72
N GLN A 47 -18.14 10.98 -7.30
CA GLN A 47 -16.83 10.74 -7.92
C GLN A 47 -16.09 9.63 -7.17
N PRO A 48 -15.17 8.89 -7.82
CA PRO A 48 -14.33 7.92 -7.14
C PRO A 48 -13.61 8.54 -5.92
N ALA A 49 -13.80 7.94 -4.73
CA ALA A 49 -13.24 8.43 -3.47
C ALA A 49 -11.77 8.04 -3.30
N VAL A 50 -10.93 8.48 -4.23
CA VAL A 50 -9.49 8.22 -4.25
C VAL A 50 -8.83 8.79 -2.99
N LYS A 51 -7.97 8.00 -2.36
CA LYS A 51 -7.15 8.45 -1.22
C LYS A 51 -5.70 8.45 -1.61
N LEU A 52 -4.98 9.51 -1.24
CA LEU A 52 -3.61 9.71 -1.63
C LEU A 52 -2.76 10.09 -0.41
N ALA A 53 -1.46 9.83 -0.52
CA ALA A 53 -0.44 10.40 0.34
C ALA A 53 0.83 10.57 -0.49
N MET A 54 1.59 11.60 -0.17
CA MET A 54 2.82 11.92 -0.89
C MET A 54 3.94 12.17 0.09
N ALA A 55 5.14 11.72 -0.25
CA ALA A 55 6.32 12.07 0.49
C ALA A 55 7.50 12.32 -0.44
N GLN A 56 8.34 13.27 -0.04
CA GLN A 56 9.58 13.59 -0.74
C GLN A 56 10.77 13.07 0.06
N VAL A 57 11.70 12.42 -0.64
CA VAL A 57 12.93 11.87 -0.07
C VAL A 57 14.14 12.14 -0.96
N PRO A 58 15.37 12.19 -0.43
CA PRO A 58 16.56 12.15 -1.27
C PRO A 58 16.66 10.81 -2.02
N LEU A 59 17.36 10.79 -3.15
CA LEU A 59 17.54 9.56 -3.94
C LEU A 59 18.28 8.46 -3.15
N SER A 60 19.16 8.84 -2.23
CA SER A 60 19.92 7.92 -1.37
C SER A 60 19.13 7.38 -0.18
N TYR A 61 17.85 7.72 -0.07
CA TYR A 61 17.03 7.35 1.08
C TYR A 61 16.72 5.85 1.12
N ASP A 62 16.99 5.20 2.26
CA ASP A 62 16.58 3.82 2.49
C ASP A 62 15.10 3.78 2.89
N LEU A 63 14.24 3.39 1.95
CA LEU A 63 12.81 3.21 2.19
C LEU A 63 12.55 2.20 3.31
N TRP A 64 13.42 1.21 3.49
CA TRP A 64 13.18 0.01 4.29
C TRP A 64 13.85 0.03 5.65
N GLU A 65 14.60 1.08 5.96
CA GLU A 65 15.24 1.29 7.24
C GLU A 65 14.22 1.16 8.38
N GLY A 66 14.46 0.21 9.30
CA GLY A 66 13.62 -0.05 10.47
C GLY A 66 12.25 -0.70 10.19
N LEU A 67 11.79 -0.77 8.94
CA LEU A 67 10.43 -1.23 8.63
C LEU A 67 10.29 -2.76 8.43
N LYS A 68 11.37 -3.53 8.60
CA LYS A 68 11.42 -4.97 8.23
C LYS A 68 10.37 -5.86 8.92
N ASN A 69 9.76 -5.45 10.03
CA ASN A 69 8.64 -6.16 10.66
C ASN A 69 7.89 -5.21 11.63
N PRO A 70 6.54 -5.10 11.62
CA PRO A 70 5.54 -5.85 10.85
C PRO A 70 5.13 -5.23 9.51
N ALA A 71 5.96 -4.39 8.89
CA ALA A 71 5.55 -3.76 7.64
C ALA A 71 5.46 -4.71 6.44
N GLY A 72 5.74 -6.01 6.57
CA GLY A 72 5.54 -6.99 5.48
C GLY A 72 6.46 -6.76 4.29
N ILE A 73 7.62 -6.16 4.56
CA ILE A 73 8.70 -5.95 3.62
C ILE A 73 9.50 -7.27 3.62
N GLY A 74 9.46 -8.04 2.53
CA GLY A 74 10.24 -9.28 2.43
C GLY A 74 11.75 -9.02 2.60
N LEU A 75 12.57 -10.08 2.55
CA LEU A 75 14.01 -10.00 2.86
C LEU A 75 14.83 -9.15 1.87
N HIS A 76 14.33 -8.98 0.65
CA HIS A 76 15.02 -8.37 -0.49
C HIS A 76 14.12 -7.35 -1.22
N PRO A 77 13.66 -6.29 -0.53
CA PRO A 77 12.74 -5.34 -1.13
C PRO A 77 13.47 -4.44 -2.13
N VAL A 78 12.79 -4.06 -3.20
CA VAL A 78 13.27 -3.13 -4.24
C VAL A 78 13.30 -1.71 -3.67
N GLY A 79 14.44 -1.02 -3.72
CA GLY A 79 14.60 0.37 -3.31
C GLY A 79 14.52 1.36 -4.48
N ILE A 80 14.85 2.62 -4.20
CA ILE A 80 14.88 3.70 -5.21
C ILE A 80 15.88 3.39 -6.33
N ARG A 81 17.03 2.80 -5.97
CA ARG A 81 18.10 2.46 -6.92
C ARG A 81 17.66 1.43 -7.94
N GLU A 82 17.08 0.31 -7.51
CA GLU A 82 16.65 -0.76 -8.41
C GLU A 82 15.55 -0.27 -9.37
N ILE A 83 14.68 0.63 -8.90
CA ILE A 83 13.64 1.25 -9.73
C ILE A 83 14.24 2.17 -10.78
N TRP A 84 15.27 2.95 -10.42
CA TRP A 84 16.02 3.75 -11.38
C TRP A 84 16.70 2.88 -12.43
N GLU A 85 17.43 1.85 -12.00
CA GLU A 85 18.16 0.95 -12.89
C GLU A 85 17.21 0.29 -13.89
N PHE A 86 16.05 -0.20 -13.42
CA PHE A 86 14.98 -0.72 -14.29
C PHE A 86 14.51 0.29 -15.35
N TYR A 87 14.31 1.55 -14.96
CA TYR A 87 13.93 2.62 -15.91
C TYR A 87 15.05 2.88 -16.93
N ALA A 88 16.29 3.04 -16.45
CA ALA A 88 17.45 3.37 -17.27
C ALA A 88 17.73 2.27 -18.32
N HIS A 89 17.56 1.00 -17.95
CA HIS A 89 17.67 -0.14 -18.86
C HIS A 89 16.61 -0.17 -19.98
N ARG A 90 15.45 0.46 -19.80
CA ARG A 90 14.41 0.56 -20.84
C ARG A 90 14.53 1.83 -21.69
N ARG A 91 15.35 2.78 -21.25
CA ARG A 91 15.58 4.07 -21.92
C ARG A 91 17.05 4.23 -22.29
N ILE A 92 17.59 3.20 -22.93
CA ILE A 92 19.00 3.22 -23.32
C ILE A 92 19.18 4.19 -24.48
N THR A 93 20.10 5.14 -24.30
CA THR A 93 20.52 6.06 -25.35
C THR A 93 21.72 5.48 -26.08
N GLY A 94 21.63 5.34 -27.39
CA GLY A 94 22.76 4.95 -28.24
C GLY A 94 23.62 6.15 -28.64
N ILE A 95 23.83 7.12 -27.75
CA ILE A 95 24.59 8.35 -28.01
C ILE A 95 25.68 8.46 -26.93
N ASP A 96 26.93 8.67 -27.35
CA ASP A 96 28.09 8.81 -26.47
C ASP A 96 28.16 10.20 -25.81
N GLU A 97 29.15 10.41 -24.93
CA GLU A 97 29.34 11.67 -24.20
C GLU A 97 29.64 12.88 -25.11
N ALA A 98 30.06 12.65 -26.35
CA ALA A 98 30.32 13.66 -27.36
C ALA A 98 29.11 13.92 -28.28
N GLY A 99 27.95 13.30 -28.01
CA GLY A 99 26.74 13.44 -28.80
C GLY A 99 26.73 12.58 -30.07
N ARG A 100 27.64 11.62 -30.21
CA ARG A 100 27.74 10.76 -31.41
C ARG A 100 26.97 9.46 -31.22
N PRO A 101 26.26 8.97 -32.25
CA PRO A 101 25.66 7.64 -32.21
C PRO A 101 26.73 6.56 -31.94
N THR A 102 26.42 5.62 -31.05
CA THR A 102 27.29 4.51 -30.68
C THR A 102 26.54 3.18 -30.77
N ILE A 103 27.28 2.12 -31.11
CA ILE A 103 26.78 0.74 -31.05
C ILE A 103 26.62 0.24 -29.60
N PHE A 104 27.28 0.91 -28.65
CA PHE A 104 27.20 0.58 -27.24
C PHE A 104 26.03 1.32 -26.59
N GLN A 105 24.99 0.57 -26.29
CA GLN A 105 23.83 1.03 -25.55
C GLN A 105 24.10 0.83 -24.05
N ILE A 106 24.43 1.90 -23.34
CA ILE A 106 24.73 1.87 -21.91
C ILE A 106 23.62 2.62 -21.14
N PRO A 107 22.94 1.99 -20.18
CA PRO A 107 21.95 2.66 -19.34
C PRO A 107 22.62 3.73 -18.47
N LEU A 108 21.90 4.80 -18.16
CA LEU A 108 22.39 5.83 -17.25
C LEU A 108 22.54 5.26 -15.83
N PRO A 109 23.76 5.27 -15.26
CA PRO A 109 23.99 4.72 -13.92
C PRO A 109 23.31 5.58 -12.85
N PHE A 110 23.02 4.97 -11.70
CA PHE A 110 22.36 5.66 -10.58
C PHE A 110 23.16 6.88 -10.08
N ASP A 111 24.49 6.83 -10.11
CA ASP A 111 25.34 7.96 -9.72
C ASP A 111 25.12 9.21 -10.59
N ARG A 112 24.75 9.04 -11.87
CA ARG A 112 24.34 10.19 -12.70
C ARG A 112 22.98 10.73 -12.27
N ALA A 113 22.06 9.85 -11.88
CA ALA A 113 20.76 10.26 -11.35
C ALA A 113 20.89 11.11 -10.08
N LEU A 114 21.81 10.73 -9.18
CA LEU A 114 22.13 11.49 -7.96
C LEU A 114 22.58 12.93 -8.25
N ASN A 115 23.25 13.16 -9.39
CA ASN A 115 23.70 14.49 -9.79
C ASN A 115 22.64 15.30 -10.56
N GLN A 116 21.72 14.61 -11.25
CA GLN A 116 20.71 15.24 -12.11
C GLN A 116 19.39 15.55 -11.38
N TYR A 117 18.98 14.67 -10.46
CA TYR A 117 17.73 14.78 -9.73
C TYR A 117 17.99 15.12 -8.27
N ARG A 118 17.21 16.06 -7.73
CA ARG A 118 17.35 16.52 -6.35
C ARG A 118 16.62 15.64 -5.37
N CYS A 119 15.48 15.08 -5.78
CA CYS A 119 14.63 14.29 -4.91
C CYS A 119 13.83 13.24 -5.67
N VAL A 120 13.26 12.31 -4.91
CA VAL A 120 12.21 11.41 -5.34
C VAL A 120 10.92 11.76 -4.62
N LEU A 121 9.88 12.08 -5.38
CA LEU A 121 8.52 12.17 -4.87
C LEU A 121 7.86 10.80 -5.01
N ILE A 122 7.39 10.27 -3.88
CA ILE A 122 6.68 9.00 -3.79
C ILE A 122 5.22 9.32 -3.58
N ILE A 123 4.38 8.86 -4.49
CA ILE A 123 2.92 8.98 -4.40
C ILE A 123 2.38 7.60 -4.12
N SER A 124 1.56 7.47 -3.07
CA SER A 124 0.78 6.25 -2.82
C SER A 124 -0.70 6.57 -2.97
N VAL A 125 -1.40 5.76 -3.74
CA VAL A 125 -2.83 5.93 -4.04
C VAL A 125 -3.60 4.68 -3.62
N MET A 126 -4.76 4.87 -3.02
CA MET A 126 -5.75 3.85 -2.71
C MET A 126 -7.03 4.15 -3.49
N LEU A 127 -7.60 3.12 -4.12
CA LEU A 127 -8.98 3.15 -4.58
C LEU A 127 -9.82 2.28 -3.65
N PRO A 128 -10.54 2.84 -2.66
CA PRO A 128 -11.25 2.06 -1.68
C PRO A 128 -12.39 1.24 -2.32
N PHE A 129 -12.63 0.05 -1.80
CA PHE A 129 -13.81 -0.75 -2.12
C PHE A 129 -15.09 -0.05 -1.69
N SER A 130 -16.19 -0.33 -2.39
CA SER A 130 -17.52 0.13 -2.04
C SER A 130 -17.90 -0.34 -0.62
N PRO A 131 -18.20 0.57 0.32
CA PRO A 131 -18.56 0.19 1.69
C PRO A 131 -19.78 -0.73 1.73
N LEU A 132 -20.74 -0.53 0.82
CA LEU A 132 -21.94 -1.35 0.70
C LEU A 132 -21.59 -2.81 0.35
N LEU A 133 -20.77 -3.02 -0.69
CA LEU A 133 -20.38 -4.36 -1.12
C LEU A 133 -19.52 -5.07 -0.06
N MET A 134 -18.66 -4.30 0.63
CA MET A 134 -17.89 -4.81 1.76
C MET A 134 -18.78 -5.26 2.92
N ASP A 135 -19.85 -4.51 3.21
CA ASP A 135 -20.81 -4.83 4.27
C ASP A 135 -21.67 -6.05 3.92
N GLU A 136 -22.21 -6.11 2.70
CA GLU A 136 -22.94 -7.26 2.17
C GLU A 136 -22.10 -8.55 2.25
N TYR A 137 -20.82 -8.47 1.87
CA TYR A 137 -19.93 -9.62 1.92
C TYR A 137 -19.55 -10.00 3.36
N ALA A 138 -19.32 -9.02 4.24
CA ALA A 138 -19.08 -9.28 5.66
C ALA A 138 -20.30 -9.95 6.33
N ASP A 139 -21.51 -9.48 6.05
CA ASP A 139 -22.75 -10.09 6.55
C ASP A 139 -22.92 -11.53 6.04
N SER A 140 -22.59 -11.78 4.77
CA SER A 140 -22.57 -13.14 4.20
C SER A 140 -21.61 -14.05 4.95
N ILE A 141 -20.37 -13.59 5.21
CA ILE A 141 -19.35 -14.30 6.00
C ILE A 141 -19.84 -14.64 7.41
N MET A 142 -20.54 -13.70 8.06
CA MET A 142 -21.04 -13.82 9.43
C MET A 142 -22.25 -14.74 9.53
N LYS A 143 -23.16 -14.72 8.54
CA LYS A 143 -24.36 -15.57 8.49
C LYS A 143 -24.04 -16.99 8.05
N ASN A 144 -23.17 -17.15 7.05
CA ASN A 144 -22.81 -18.43 6.43
C ASN A 144 -21.30 -18.54 6.31
N THR A 145 -20.69 -19.42 7.11
CA THR A 145 -19.23 -19.64 7.09
C THR A 145 -18.72 -20.20 5.74
N ARG A 146 -19.61 -20.73 4.88
CA ARG A 146 -19.29 -21.35 3.58
C ARG A 146 -19.85 -20.61 2.35
N GLY A 147 -20.21 -19.32 2.47
CA GLY A 147 -20.71 -18.53 1.34
C GLY A 147 -19.69 -18.38 0.20
N SER A 148 -20.18 -18.31 -1.04
CA SER A 148 -19.32 -18.10 -2.23
C SER A 148 -18.67 -16.71 -2.20
N SER A 149 -17.39 -16.65 -2.59
CA SER A 149 -16.58 -15.42 -2.63
C SER A 149 -16.40 -14.83 -4.03
N HIS A 150 -17.02 -15.42 -5.06
CA HIS A 150 -16.90 -14.99 -6.45
C HIS A 150 -17.16 -13.48 -6.66
N LEU A 151 -18.20 -12.92 -6.03
CA LEU A 151 -18.50 -11.49 -6.13
C LEU A 151 -17.36 -10.61 -5.56
N PHE A 152 -16.77 -11.03 -4.44
CA PHE A 152 -15.66 -10.32 -3.83
C PHE A 152 -14.38 -10.43 -4.68
N THR A 153 -14.06 -11.64 -5.17
CA THR A 153 -12.92 -11.87 -6.06
C THR A 153 -13.01 -11.00 -7.30
N ARG A 154 -14.17 -11.05 -7.96
CA ARG A 154 -14.45 -10.27 -9.17
C ARG A 154 -14.33 -8.77 -8.93
N MET A 155 -14.96 -8.26 -7.86
CA MET A 155 -14.83 -6.85 -7.46
C MET A 155 -13.36 -6.46 -7.24
N CYS A 156 -12.59 -7.31 -6.55
CA CYS A 156 -11.18 -7.06 -6.30
C CYS A 156 -10.36 -7.00 -7.59
N ASP A 157 -10.58 -7.93 -8.52
CA ASP A 157 -9.84 -7.99 -9.78
C ASP A 157 -10.16 -6.80 -10.67
N GLU A 158 -11.45 -6.44 -10.79
CA GLU A 158 -11.92 -5.28 -11.55
C GLU A 158 -11.28 -3.99 -11.02
N ILE A 159 -11.28 -3.76 -9.70
CA ILE A 159 -10.75 -2.54 -9.09
C ILE A 159 -9.22 -2.50 -9.15
N ASN A 160 -8.54 -3.65 -9.04
CA ASN A 160 -7.09 -3.71 -9.26
C ASN A 160 -6.74 -3.31 -10.70
N ALA A 161 -7.43 -3.87 -11.70
CA ALA A 161 -7.17 -3.56 -13.10
C ALA A 161 -7.50 -2.09 -13.44
N LEU A 162 -8.54 -1.54 -12.82
CA LEU A 162 -8.93 -0.13 -12.94
C LEU A 162 -7.85 0.78 -12.36
N LEU A 163 -7.36 0.48 -11.15
CA LEU A 163 -6.32 1.27 -10.50
C LEU A 163 -4.96 1.12 -11.20
N ASP A 164 -4.61 -0.05 -11.74
CA ASP A 164 -3.42 -0.25 -12.59
C ASP A 164 -3.48 0.67 -13.83
N SER A 165 -4.62 0.66 -14.53
CA SER A 165 -4.81 1.50 -15.71
C SER A 165 -4.78 2.99 -15.38
N ALA A 166 -5.44 3.40 -14.28
CA ALA A 166 -5.48 4.78 -13.84
C ALA A 166 -4.09 5.28 -13.44
N THR A 167 -3.36 4.51 -12.64
CA THR A 167 -1.98 4.84 -12.22
C THR A 167 -1.07 5.03 -13.43
N SER A 168 -1.21 4.17 -14.45
CA SER A 168 -0.40 4.26 -15.66
C SER A 168 -0.73 5.52 -16.48
N ARG A 169 -2.01 5.88 -16.62
CA ARG A 169 -2.45 7.08 -17.34
C ARG A 169 -2.06 8.35 -16.62
N VAL A 170 -2.29 8.43 -15.31
CA VAL A 170 -1.86 9.58 -14.51
C VAL A 170 -0.34 9.73 -14.58
N ALA A 171 0.43 8.64 -14.47
CA ALA A 171 1.88 8.70 -14.61
C ALA A 171 2.34 9.27 -15.97
N ILE A 172 1.63 8.98 -17.06
CA ILE A 172 1.92 9.55 -18.39
C ILE A 172 1.71 11.07 -18.39
N GLU A 173 0.62 11.56 -17.78
CA GLU A 173 0.33 12.99 -17.69
C GLU A 173 1.32 13.74 -16.77
N LEU A 174 1.94 13.03 -15.81
CA LEU A 174 2.96 13.60 -14.93
C LEU A 174 4.35 13.69 -15.55
N MET A 175 4.57 13.08 -16.72
CA MET A 175 5.86 13.15 -17.41
C MET A 175 6.16 14.59 -17.87
N GLY A 176 7.43 14.99 -17.76
CA GLY A 176 7.88 16.29 -18.24
C GLY A 176 9.39 16.31 -18.47
N GLU A 177 9.91 17.38 -19.07
CA GLU A 177 11.33 17.48 -19.47
C GLU A 177 12.32 17.29 -18.29
N LYS A 178 11.88 17.65 -17.08
CA LYS A 178 12.68 17.68 -15.86
C LYS A 178 12.34 16.57 -14.86
N ARG A 179 11.48 15.64 -15.25
CA ARG A 179 10.91 14.60 -14.39
C ARG A 179 10.97 13.25 -15.08
N ILE A 180 11.41 12.23 -14.34
CA ILE A 180 11.22 10.83 -14.73
C ILE A 180 10.14 10.23 -13.85
N VAL A 181 9.12 9.66 -14.46
CA VAL A 181 7.98 9.07 -13.77
C VAL A 181 7.96 7.57 -14.01
N VAL A 182 7.87 6.79 -12.92
CA VAL A 182 7.78 5.33 -12.96
C VAL A 182 6.49 4.89 -12.26
N PRO A 183 5.47 4.40 -13.00
CA PRO A 183 4.28 3.82 -12.39
C PRO A 183 4.58 2.43 -11.85
N LEU A 184 4.46 2.25 -10.54
CA LEU A 184 4.63 0.96 -9.86
C LEU A 184 3.30 0.22 -9.80
N VAL A 185 2.77 -0.11 -10.97
CA VAL A 185 1.63 -1.02 -11.18
C VAL A 185 2.06 -2.48 -11.02
N ASN A 186 1.09 -3.40 -10.89
CA ASN A 186 1.40 -4.81 -10.61
C ASN A 186 2.38 -5.41 -11.64
N THR A 187 2.18 -5.14 -12.92
CA THR A 187 3.04 -5.62 -14.01
C THR A 187 4.44 -5.00 -13.95
N THR A 188 4.56 -3.70 -13.72
CA THR A 188 5.87 -3.03 -13.55
C THR A 188 6.63 -3.60 -12.37
N ILE A 189 5.96 -3.81 -11.22
CA ILE A 189 6.60 -4.40 -10.03
C ILE A 189 7.08 -5.82 -10.32
N GLN A 190 6.26 -6.62 -11.03
CA GLN A 190 6.67 -7.95 -11.44
C GLN A 190 7.92 -7.92 -12.33
N SER A 191 7.97 -7.03 -13.33
CA SER A 191 9.15 -6.89 -14.19
C SER A 191 10.38 -6.41 -13.43
N ILE A 192 10.25 -5.41 -12.54
CA ILE A 192 11.37 -4.97 -11.68
C ILE A 192 11.86 -6.14 -10.82
N SER A 193 10.95 -6.91 -10.24
CA SER A 193 11.29 -8.06 -9.40
C SER A 193 12.02 -9.14 -10.18
N GLN A 194 11.64 -9.40 -11.43
CA GLN A 194 12.26 -10.42 -12.27
C GLN A 194 13.64 -10.00 -12.78
N GLU A 195 13.85 -8.70 -13.03
CA GLU A 195 15.04 -8.21 -13.72
C GLU A 195 16.09 -7.62 -12.79
N ALA A 196 15.68 -6.90 -11.74
CA ALA A 196 16.59 -6.23 -10.81
C ALA A 196 16.99 -7.11 -9.61
N ILE A 197 16.24 -8.18 -9.33
CA ILE A 197 16.48 -9.04 -8.17
C ILE A 197 16.96 -10.43 -8.63
N PRO A 198 18.07 -10.96 -8.09
CA PRO A 198 18.52 -12.32 -8.40
C PRO A 198 17.44 -13.37 -8.15
N LEU A 199 17.36 -14.42 -8.99
CA LEU A 199 16.39 -15.50 -8.82
C LEU A 199 16.44 -16.16 -7.43
N THR A 200 17.63 -16.21 -6.81
CA THR A 200 17.86 -16.73 -5.45
C THR A 200 17.22 -15.88 -4.36
N HIS A 201 16.79 -14.65 -4.68
CA HIS A 201 16.18 -13.68 -3.76
C HIS A 201 14.69 -13.42 -4.08
N GLN A 202 14.09 -14.24 -4.96
CA GLN A 202 12.69 -14.16 -5.36
C GLN A 202 11.84 -15.27 -4.71
N GLY A 203 10.52 -15.15 -4.82
CA GLY A 203 9.58 -16.20 -4.38
C GLY A 203 9.69 -16.52 -2.90
N ALA A 204 9.77 -17.81 -2.56
CA ALA A 204 9.86 -18.26 -1.17
C ALA A 204 11.13 -17.78 -0.44
N ALA A 205 12.24 -17.58 -1.17
CA ALA A 205 13.51 -17.12 -0.60
C ALA A 205 13.44 -15.63 -0.17
N HIS A 206 12.57 -14.84 -0.77
CA HIS A 206 12.26 -13.48 -0.33
C HIS A 206 11.47 -13.45 1.00
N GLY A 207 10.97 -14.60 1.47
CA GLY A 207 10.01 -14.69 2.55
C GLY A 207 8.56 -14.51 2.06
N PRO A 208 7.59 -14.37 2.98
CA PRO A 208 6.17 -14.24 2.63
C PRO A 208 5.89 -12.87 1.99
N SER A 209 6.30 -12.69 0.74
CA SER A 209 5.97 -11.49 -0.02
C SER A 209 4.70 -11.69 -0.84
N LYS A 210 3.82 -10.69 -0.73
CA LYS A 210 2.53 -10.63 -1.40
C LYS A 210 2.68 -9.69 -2.61
N GLY A 211 3.00 -10.23 -3.79
CA GLY A 211 2.88 -9.47 -5.06
C GLY A 211 4.15 -8.80 -5.60
N GLY A 212 5.34 -9.30 -5.25
CA GLY A 212 6.63 -8.83 -5.80
C GLY A 212 7.54 -8.20 -4.75
N ASN A 213 8.67 -7.64 -5.19
CA ASN A 213 9.70 -7.11 -4.28
C ASN A 213 9.47 -5.65 -3.88
N PHE A 214 8.46 -4.96 -4.43
CA PHE A 214 8.08 -3.61 -4.01
C PHE A 214 6.80 -3.62 -3.15
N PRO A 215 6.90 -3.52 -1.82
CA PRO A 215 5.77 -3.72 -0.92
C PRO A 215 4.90 -2.45 -0.80
N GLN A 216 3.95 -2.30 -1.72
CA GLN A 216 3.05 -1.13 -1.80
C GLN A 216 2.31 -0.81 -0.50
N LYS A 217 1.95 -1.82 0.30
CA LYS A 217 1.32 -1.61 1.62
C LYS A 217 2.28 -0.90 2.58
N SER A 218 3.54 -1.31 2.63
CA SER A 218 4.53 -0.69 3.52
C SER A 218 4.81 0.76 3.12
N ILE A 219 4.79 1.04 1.82
CA ILE A 219 4.89 2.41 1.29
C ILE A 219 3.68 3.24 1.71
N ALA A 220 2.46 2.73 1.54
CA ALA A 220 1.25 3.42 1.99
C ALA A 220 1.28 3.69 3.51
N ALA A 221 1.79 2.75 4.31
CA ALA A 221 1.99 2.92 5.75
C ALA A 221 3.01 4.03 6.04
N LEU A 222 4.16 3.97 5.39
CA LEU A 222 5.27 4.91 5.55
C LEU A 222 4.86 6.35 5.19
N LEU A 223 4.05 6.53 4.14
CA LEU A 223 3.52 7.84 3.73
C LEU A 223 2.33 8.30 4.61
N GLY A 224 1.87 7.47 5.53
CA GLY A 224 0.70 7.74 6.38
C GLY A 224 -0.63 7.72 5.64
N LEU A 225 -0.71 7.08 4.46
CA LEU A 225 -1.97 6.86 3.74
C LEU A 225 -2.94 6.02 4.57
N GLY A 226 -2.43 5.01 5.28
CA GLY A 226 -3.22 4.17 6.16
C GLY A 226 -2.34 3.48 7.20
N GLN A 227 -2.95 2.65 8.02
CA GLN A 227 -2.26 1.88 9.07
C GLN A 227 -2.46 0.39 8.88
N PHE A 228 -1.43 -0.39 9.22
CA PHE A 228 -1.60 -1.82 9.38
C PHE A 228 -2.48 -2.12 10.59
N GLY A 229 -3.51 -2.94 10.39
CA GLY A 229 -4.12 -3.65 11.50
C GLY A 229 -3.25 -4.79 12.00
N VAL A 230 -3.63 -5.38 13.13
CA VAL A 230 -3.00 -6.59 13.66
C VAL A 230 -3.02 -7.75 12.64
N ASN A 231 -4.01 -7.73 11.75
CA ASN A 231 -4.16 -8.66 10.63
C ASN A 231 -3.25 -8.37 9.42
N ARG A 232 -2.38 -7.34 9.50
CA ARG A 232 -1.46 -6.86 8.46
C ARG A 232 -2.14 -6.38 7.18
N ILE A 233 -3.37 -5.92 7.30
CA ILE A 233 -4.12 -5.26 6.23
C ILE A 233 -4.04 -3.76 6.46
N ILE A 234 -3.82 -3.00 5.39
CA ILE A 234 -3.92 -1.55 5.47
C ILE A 234 -5.37 -1.11 5.40
N PHE A 235 -5.71 -0.21 6.30
CA PHE A 235 -6.95 0.55 6.25
C PHE A 235 -6.68 2.00 6.67
N ARG A 236 -7.56 2.88 6.20
CA ARG A 236 -7.56 4.30 6.49
C ARG A 236 -8.88 4.63 7.18
N ASP A 237 -8.83 5.10 8.41
CA ASP A 237 -10.01 5.59 9.11
C ASP A 237 -10.06 7.12 9.00
N GLU A 238 -11.22 7.67 8.61
CA GLU A 238 -11.45 9.10 8.53
C GLU A 238 -12.74 9.47 9.26
N GLN A 239 -12.72 10.62 9.94
CA GLN A 239 -13.92 11.24 10.50
C GLN A 239 -14.71 11.93 9.37
N VAL A 240 -15.95 11.52 9.14
CA VAL A 240 -16.86 12.12 8.15
C VAL A 240 -18.13 12.56 8.88
N GLY A 241 -18.21 13.83 9.25
CA GLY A 241 -19.27 14.32 10.13
C GLY A 241 -19.19 13.64 11.49
N ASN A 242 -20.26 12.95 11.90
CA ASN A 242 -20.33 12.26 13.19
C ASN A 242 -19.96 10.77 13.12
N SER A 243 -19.63 10.24 11.94
CA SER A 243 -19.25 8.84 11.73
C SER A 243 -17.78 8.69 11.36
N ILE A 244 -17.21 7.54 11.69
CA ILE A 244 -15.90 7.13 11.20
C ILE A 244 -16.09 6.19 10.03
N HIS A 245 -15.47 6.52 8.90
CA HIS A 245 -15.46 5.71 7.69
C HIS A 245 -14.12 4.99 7.59
N ARG A 246 -14.15 3.67 7.35
CA ARG A 246 -12.95 2.86 7.13
C ARG A 246 -12.82 2.54 5.64
N PHE A 247 -11.72 2.97 5.04
CA PHE A 247 -11.38 2.74 3.66
C PHE A 247 -10.34 1.62 3.54
N VAL A 248 -10.63 0.64 2.70
CA VAL A 248 -9.74 -0.47 2.34
C VAL A 248 -9.86 -0.68 0.85
N GLY A 249 -8.75 -0.88 0.16
CA GLY A 249 -8.74 -1.11 -1.27
C GLY A 249 -7.35 -1.52 -1.78
N PRO A 250 -7.22 -1.82 -3.08
CA PRO A 250 -5.92 -1.91 -3.71
C PRO A 250 -5.17 -0.58 -3.60
N LEU A 251 -3.85 -0.71 -3.54
CA LEU A 251 -2.89 0.39 -3.47
C LEU A 251 -2.05 0.39 -4.73
N ARG A 252 -1.60 1.55 -5.19
CA ARG A 252 -0.53 1.67 -6.20
C ARG A 252 0.41 2.78 -5.81
N SER A 253 1.56 2.84 -6.48
CA SER A 253 2.52 3.90 -6.27
C SER A 253 3.02 4.48 -7.59
N ILE A 254 3.39 5.75 -7.56
CA ILE A 254 4.14 6.42 -8.62
C ILE A 254 5.40 6.99 -7.98
N LEU A 255 6.56 6.75 -8.58
CA LEU A 255 7.80 7.42 -8.20
C LEU A 255 8.17 8.43 -9.26
N ILE A 256 8.50 9.64 -8.81
CA ILE A 256 8.93 10.75 -9.66
C ILE A 256 10.33 11.15 -9.23
N PHE A 257 11.32 10.94 -10.09
CA PHE A 257 12.64 11.55 -9.94
C PHE A 257 12.54 12.97 -10.48
N ASP A 258 12.71 13.95 -9.60
CA ASP A 258 12.51 15.37 -9.91
C ASP A 258 13.80 16.16 -9.69
N SER A 259 14.13 17.03 -10.64
CA SER A 259 15.27 17.94 -10.55
C SER A 259 14.96 19.16 -9.66
N GLN A 260 13.68 19.36 -9.33
CA GLN A 260 13.22 20.43 -8.45
C GLN A 260 12.63 19.86 -7.17
N MET A 261 12.82 20.56 -6.04
CA MET A 261 12.09 20.24 -4.82
C MET A 261 10.67 20.78 -4.94
N ASN A 262 9.68 19.95 -4.69
CA ASN A 262 8.30 20.38 -4.61
C ASN A 262 8.03 20.76 -3.15
N MET A 263 8.28 22.02 -2.81
CA MET A 263 7.87 22.58 -1.52
C MET A 263 6.36 22.81 -1.60
N ASP A 264 5.60 22.03 -0.84
CA ASP A 264 4.16 22.25 -0.72
C ASP A 264 3.88 23.23 0.42
N GLU A 265 3.25 24.36 0.10
CA GLU A 265 2.82 25.36 1.09
C GLU A 265 1.73 24.81 2.02
N GLU A 266 0.96 23.81 1.57
CA GLU A 266 -0.13 23.19 2.34
C GLU A 266 0.35 22.02 3.22
N GLY A 267 1.62 21.61 3.12
CA GLY A 267 2.20 20.55 3.94
C GLY A 267 1.73 19.13 3.57
N THR A 268 1.21 18.94 2.37
CA THR A 268 0.65 17.68 1.88
C THR A 268 1.73 16.71 1.38
N ILE A 269 2.80 17.26 0.80
CA ILE A 269 4.03 16.52 0.55
C ILE A 269 4.86 16.51 1.84
N ILE A 270 4.90 15.38 2.52
CA ILE A 270 5.64 15.26 3.79
C ILE A 270 7.11 14.86 3.55
N PRO A 271 8.08 15.42 4.29
CA PRO A 271 9.39 14.77 4.42
C PRO A 271 9.23 13.50 5.27
N LEU A 272 10.04 12.48 5.05
CA LEU A 272 10.03 11.27 5.88
C LEU A 272 11.12 11.33 6.95
N THR A 273 10.76 11.83 8.14
CA THR A 273 11.69 12.03 9.26
C THR A 273 11.97 10.76 10.05
N SER A 274 13.07 10.76 10.81
CA SER A 274 13.38 9.66 11.73
C SER A 274 12.37 9.55 12.88
N ALA A 275 11.81 10.67 13.34
CA ALA A 275 10.79 10.73 14.37
C ALA A 275 9.49 10.07 13.90
N TRP A 276 9.06 10.38 12.67
CA TRP A 276 7.90 9.73 12.05
C TRP A 276 8.09 8.21 11.92
N ARG A 277 9.26 7.77 11.44
CA ARG A 277 9.58 6.32 11.35
C ARG A 277 9.52 5.64 12.71
N LYS A 278 10.15 6.23 13.74
CA LYS A 278 10.14 5.67 15.10
C LYS A 278 8.72 5.54 15.65
N PHE A 279 7.89 6.55 15.42
CA PHE A 279 6.48 6.49 15.78
C PHE A 279 5.75 5.36 15.05
N LEU A 280 5.91 5.23 13.73
CA LEU A 280 5.29 4.15 12.95
C LEU A 280 5.73 2.75 13.40
N MET A 281 7.02 2.56 13.73
CA MET A 281 7.53 1.28 14.24
C MET A 281 6.82 0.86 15.53
N ARG A 282 6.66 1.78 16.48
CA ARG A 282 5.89 1.53 17.72
C ARG A 282 4.39 1.34 17.43
N LEU A 283 3.84 2.15 16.54
CA LEU A 283 2.43 2.10 16.18
C LEU A 283 2.02 0.74 15.62
N TYR A 284 2.87 0.13 14.80
CA TYR A 284 2.59 -1.16 14.16
C TYR A 284 3.02 -2.37 14.99
N ASP A 285 3.81 -2.19 16.04
CA ASP A 285 4.13 -3.24 17.00
C ASP A 285 2.99 -3.42 18.01
N PHE A 286 2.10 -4.38 17.76
CA PHE A 286 0.98 -4.67 18.65
C PHE A 286 1.39 -5.33 19.99
N THR A 287 2.70 -5.57 20.22
CA THR A 287 3.21 -5.91 21.56
C THR A 287 3.46 -4.68 22.42
N ASP A 288 3.68 -3.52 21.80
CA ASP A 288 3.73 -2.22 22.49
C ASP A 288 2.31 -1.81 22.89
N THR A 289 2.01 -1.87 24.19
CA THR A 289 0.70 -1.56 24.75
C THR A 289 0.62 -0.17 25.38
N ASP A 290 1.66 0.66 25.20
CA ASP A 290 1.71 2.03 25.72
C ASP A 290 0.45 2.82 25.27
N PRO A 291 -0.37 3.32 26.21
CA PRO A 291 -1.56 4.12 25.92
C PRO A 291 -1.29 5.31 24.97
N GLU A 292 -0.11 5.93 25.08
CA GLU A 292 0.26 7.11 24.30
C GLU A 292 0.43 6.80 22.81
N ILE A 293 0.83 5.57 22.47
CA ILE A 293 0.90 5.06 21.11
C ILE A 293 -0.43 4.45 20.70
N ASN A 294 -1.01 3.64 21.59
CA ASN A 294 -2.21 2.86 21.28
C ASN A 294 -3.38 3.77 20.88
N ARG A 295 -3.57 4.93 21.51
CA ARG A 295 -4.65 5.87 21.16
C ARG A 295 -4.65 6.29 19.67
N TYR A 296 -3.51 6.23 18.99
CA TYR A 296 -3.36 6.55 17.56
C TYR A 296 -3.50 5.35 16.62
N ARG A 297 -3.79 4.14 17.12
CA ARG A 297 -4.06 2.97 16.28
C ARG A 297 -5.50 2.98 15.77
N PHE A 298 -5.66 2.85 14.45
CA PHE A 298 -6.95 2.56 13.83
C PHE A 298 -7.46 1.16 14.23
N CYS A 299 -6.54 0.21 14.39
CA CYS A 299 -6.87 -1.13 14.84
C CYS A 299 -7.02 -1.19 16.36
N THR A 300 -8.24 -1.38 16.82
CA THR A 300 -8.59 -1.51 18.24
C THR A 300 -8.27 -2.91 18.80
N HIS A 301 -7.33 -3.66 18.24
CA HIS A 301 -7.01 -4.99 18.76
C HIS A 301 -6.48 -4.92 20.21
N VAL A 302 -5.55 -3.99 20.47
CA VAL A 302 -5.11 -3.66 21.82
C VAL A 302 -6.13 -2.72 22.46
N SER A 303 -6.76 -3.20 23.52
CA SER A 303 -7.75 -2.46 24.31
C SER A 303 -7.13 -1.18 24.90
N LEU A 304 -7.94 -0.13 25.02
CA LEU A 304 -7.58 1.11 25.71
C LEU A 304 -8.64 1.40 26.78
N GLU A 305 -9.71 2.10 26.39
CA GLU A 305 -10.95 2.27 27.15
C GLU A 305 -12.09 1.42 26.53
N ASP A 306 -11.79 0.74 25.43
CA ASP A 306 -12.66 -0.19 24.73
C ASP A 306 -12.28 -1.65 25.05
N GLU A 307 -13.20 -2.60 24.86
CA GLU A 307 -12.90 -4.02 25.04
C GLU A 307 -11.89 -4.57 24.03
N GLY A 308 -11.57 -3.82 22.97
CA GLY A 308 -10.80 -4.29 21.83
C GLY A 308 -11.59 -5.09 20.79
N CYS A 309 -10.91 -5.46 19.69
CA CYS A 309 -11.49 -6.09 18.50
C CYS A 309 -10.74 -7.37 18.08
N GLU A 310 -11.51 -8.43 17.79
CA GLU A 310 -10.97 -9.74 17.38
C GLU A 310 -11.63 -10.31 16.12
N MET A 311 -12.38 -9.50 15.38
CA MET A 311 -13.13 -9.95 14.20
C MET A 311 -12.24 -10.68 13.19
N CYS A 312 -11.03 -10.18 12.94
CA CYS A 312 -10.09 -10.84 12.02
C CYS A 312 -9.52 -12.17 12.56
N ARG A 313 -9.49 -12.37 13.88
CA ARG A 313 -9.12 -13.65 14.53
C ARG A 313 -10.26 -14.65 14.38
N ILE A 314 -11.48 -14.25 14.78
CA ILE A 314 -12.69 -15.08 14.81
C ILE A 314 -13.04 -15.60 13.41
N TYR A 315 -12.98 -14.74 12.39
CA TYR A 315 -13.38 -15.10 11.03
C TYR A 315 -12.22 -15.55 10.12
N CYS A 316 -11.04 -15.87 10.68
CA CYS A 316 -9.93 -16.45 9.94
C CYS A 316 -10.05 -17.99 9.91
N PRO A 317 -10.41 -18.59 8.77
CA PRO A 317 -10.67 -20.03 8.71
C PRO A 317 -9.40 -20.88 8.85
N SER A 318 -8.27 -20.44 8.27
CA SER A 318 -6.95 -21.09 8.42
C SER A 318 -6.38 -21.04 9.84
N GLY A 319 -6.87 -20.18 10.73
CA GLY A 319 -6.21 -19.93 12.02
C GLY A 319 -4.84 -19.24 11.89
N ALA A 320 -4.44 -18.81 10.68
CA ALA A 320 -3.19 -18.09 10.45
C ALA A 320 -3.13 -16.79 11.28
N GLN A 321 -4.27 -16.11 11.43
CA GLN A 321 -4.38 -14.89 12.23
C GLN A 321 -4.13 -15.16 13.72
N SER A 322 -4.83 -16.13 14.32
CA SER A 322 -4.63 -16.53 15.72
C SER A 322 -3.17 -16.90 16.01
N ASN A 323 -2.48 -17.51 15.05
CA ASN A 323 -1.07 -17.89 15.17
C ASN A 323 -0.09 -16.72 14.93
N SER A 324 -0.57 -15.51 14.62
CA SER A 324 0.27 -14.38 14.14
C SER A 324 0.03 -13.06 14.83
N MET A 325 -0.85 -13.02 15.82
CA MET A 325 -1.16 -11.82 16.60
C MET A 325 -0.83 -12.04 18.07
N PRO A 326 -0.39 -11.00 18.78
CA PRO A 326 -0.34 -11.06 20.24
C PRO A 326 -1.76 -11.15 20.81
N GLU A 327 -1.87 -11.48 22.08
CA GLU A 327 -3.09 -11.26 22.85
C GLU A 327 -3.27 -9.75 23.10
N ARG A 328 -4.46 -9.33 23.57
CA ARG A 328 -4.79 -7.90 23.74
C ARG A 328 -3.85 -7.14 24.70
N ASN A 329 -3.17 -7.86 25.58
CA ASN A 329 -2.15 -7.34 26.50
C ASN A 329 -0.74 -7.27 25.87
N GLY A 330 -0.59 -7.51 24.57
CA GLY A 330 0.68 -7.45 23.85
C GLY A 330 1.55 -8.70 23.97
N THR A 331 1.14 -9.71 24.75
CA THR A 331 1.93 -10.93 24.95
C THR A 331 1.55 -12.03 23.96
N PHE A 332 2.49 -12.89 23.59
CA PHE A 332 2.20 -14.08 22.79
C PHE A 332 1.95 -15.30 23.69
N PRO A 333 1.02 -16.20 23.35
CA PRO A 333 0.89 -17.51 23.99
C PRO A 333 2.21 -18.29 23.94
N LEU A 334 2.46 -19.13 24.96
CA LEU A 334 3.70 -19.92 25.08
C LEU A 334 3.96 -20.79 23.84
N GLU A 335 2.90 -21.37 23.28
CA GLU A 335 2.91 -22.19 22.06
C GLU A 335 3.48 -21.45 20.85
N ILE A 336 3.25 -20.13 20.78
CA ILE A 336 3.76 -19.27 19.71
C ILE A 336 5.21 -18.89 20.02
N ILE A 337 5.51 -18.48 21.27
CA ILE A 337 6.87 -18.11 21.70
C ILE A 337 7.87 -19.26 21.48
N GLN A 338 7.45 -20.51 21.68
CA GLN A 338 8.29 -21.68 21.45
C GLN A 338 8.63 -21.91 19.97
N GLN A 339 7.88 -21.33 19.02
CA GLN A 339 8.17 -21.38 17.58
C GLN A 339 9.27 -20.37 17.19
N LYS A 340 10.48 -20.51 17.77
CA LYS A 340 11.61 -19.58 17.59
C LYS A 340 11.91 -19.22 16.13
N HIS A 341 11.75 -20.18 15.21
CA HIS A 341 11.97 -19.98 13.77
C HIS A 341 11.00 -18.98 13.11
N ARG A 342 9.89 -18.63 13.77
CA ARG A 342 8.93 -17.63 13.28
C ARG A 342 9.23 -16.23 13.77
N PHE A 343 10.17 -16.07 14.70
CA PHE A 343 10.61 -14.75 15.14
C PHE A 343 11.80 -14.31 14.31
N TRP A 344 11.72 -13.11 13.76
CA TRP A 344 12.82 -12.46 13.06
C TRP A 344 13.13 -11.15 13.77
N ASN A 345 14.37 -10.98 14.25
CA ASN A 345 14.79 -9.84 15.07
C ASN A 345 13.83 -9.56 16.24
N GLY A 346 13.35 -10.62 16.91
CA GLY A 346 12.44 -10.50 18.06
C GLY A 346 10.97 -10.27 17.72
N THR A 347 10.60 -10.12 16.45
CA THR A 347 9.21 -9.88 16.04
C THR A 347 8.62 -11.09 15.31
N LEU A 348 7.39 -11.47 15.67
CA LEU A 348 6.69 -12.62 15.07
C LEU A 348 6.36 -12.37 13.59
N GLN A 349 6.64 -13.36 12.74
CA GLN A 349 6.26 -13.35 11.32
C GLN A 349 4.86 -13.93 11.12
N PHE A 350 4.11 -13.37 10.15
CA PHE A 350 2.78 -13.86 9.81
C PHE A 350 2.87 -15.30 9.33
N ASP A 351 1.95 -16.15 9.78
CA ASP A 351 1.78 -17.51 9.29
C ASP A 351 1.18 -17.50 7.87
N TYR A 352 1.98 -17.00 6.94
CA TYR A 352 1.59 -16.84 5.55
C TYR A 352 1.38 -18.19 4.89
N ARG A 353 2.19 -19.18 5.24
CA ARG A 353 2.05 -20.55 4.75
C ARG A 353 0.67 -21.09 5.08
N ARG A 354 0.23 -21.05 6.33
CA ARG A 354 -1.11 -21.52 6.71
C ARG A 354 -2.23 -20.73 6.04
N CYS A 355 -2.04 -19.41 5.88
CA CYS A 355 -2.99 -18.57 5.15
C CYS A 355 -3.05 -18.94 3.65
N CYS A 356 -1.94 -19.32 3.05
CA CYS A 356 -1.83 -19.62 1.62
C CYS A 356 -2.10 -21.07 1.26
N GLU A 357 -1.88 -22.04 2.15
CA GLU A 357 -2.20 -23.44 1.88
C GLU A 357 -3.70 -23.63 1.72
N GLU A 358 -4.49 -23.11 2.66
CA GLU A 358 -5.96 -23.12 2.54
C GLU A 358 -6.41 -22.33 1.29
N ARG A 359 -5.76 -21.18 1.02
CA ARG A 359 -6.13 -20.38 -0.13
C ARG A 359 -5.78 -21.03 -1.47
N GLY A 360 -4.59 -21.61 -1.57
CA GLY A 360 -4.07 -22.24 -2.78
C GLY A 360 -4.89 -23.47 -3.14
N GLN A 361 -5.16 -24.34 -2.17
CA GLN A 361 -6.02 -25.52 -2.37
C GLN A 361 -7.40 -25.12 -2.89
N MET A 362 -8.02 -24.10 -2.28
CA MET A 362 -9.35 -23.66 -2.69
C MET A 362 -9.35 -22.94 -4.04
N THR A 363 -8.34 -22.12 -4.36
CA THR A 363 -8.23 -21.44 -5.66
C THR A 363 -7.92 -22.42 -6.79
N GLU A 364 -7.14 -23.48 -6.55
CA GLU A 364 -6.88 -24.55 -7.54
C GLU A 364 -8.17 -25.30 -7.92
N ILE A 365 -9.07 -25.52 -6.97
CA ILE A 365 -10.34 -26.20 -7.21
C ILE A 365 -11.41 -25.23 -7.73
N PHE A 366 -11.41 -23.99 -7.23
CA PHE A 366 -12.40 -22.97 -7.51
C PHE A 366 -11.69 -21.65 -7.87
N PRO A 367 -11.44 -21.38 -9.17
CA PRO A 367 -10.68 -20.20 -9.61
C PRO A 367 -11.27 -18.85 -9.14
N GLU A 368 -12.58 -18.79 -8.90
CA GLU A 368 -13.26 -17.59 -8.40
C GLU A 368 -13.25 -17.47 -6.86
N TRP A 369 -12.62 -18.43 -6.17
CA TRP A 369 -12.55 -18.40 -4.72
C TRP A 369 -11.45 -17.46 -4.25
N SER A 370 -11.82 -16.57 -3.34
CA SER A 370 -10.93 -15.74 -2.53
C SER A 370 -11.32 -15.88 -1.06
N CYS A 371 -10.35 -16.07 -0.16
CA CYS A 371 -10.64 -16.06 1.28
C CYS A 371 -11.11 -14.66 1.70
N SER A 372 -10.16 -13.73 1.83
CA SER A 372 -10.39 -12.31 2.17
C SER A 372 -11.32 -12.03 3.36
N ARG A 373 -11.69 -13.04 4.15
CA ARG A 373 -12.69 -12.93 5.22
C ARG A 373 -12.27 -11.94 6.29
N ALA A 374 -11.03 -12.07 6.76
CA ALA A 374 -10.43 -11.16 7.75
C ALA A 374 -10.29 -9.71 7.25
N LEU A 375 -10.16 -9.51 5.93
CA LEU A 375 -10.17 -8.18 5.31
C LEU A 375 -11.57 -7.59 5.40
N SER A 376 -12.55 -8.35 4.93
CA SER A 376 -13.91 -7.86 4.74
C SER A 376 -14.62 -7.56 6.06
N VAL A 377 -14.51 -8.46 7.05
CA VAL A 377 -15.10 -8.21 8.36
C VAL A 377 -14.40 -7.07 9.09
N CYS A 378 -13.09 -6.89 8.92
CA CYS A 378 -12.35 -5.80 9.57
C CYS A 378 -12.68 -4.44 8.94
N ALA A 379 -12.85 -4.39 7.62
CA ALA A 379 -13.27 -3.19 6.90
C ALA A 379 -14.69 -2.77 7.28
N ALA A 380 -15.64 -3.70 7.21
CA ALA A 380 -17.06 -3.42 7.40
C ALA A 380 -17.47 -3.31 8.88
N LYS A 381 -17.08 -4.30 9.69
CA LYS A 381 -17.59 -4.51 11.07
C LYS A 381 -16.54 -4.36 12.17
N GLY A 382 -15.29 -4.04 11.81
CA GLY A 382 -14.23 -3.83 12.79
C GLY A 382 -14.49 -2.58 13.64
N LYS A 383 -14.29 -2.68 14.97
CA LYS A 383 -14.39 -1.52 15.86
C LYS A 383 -13.40 -0.43 15.46
N ARG A 384 -13.84 0.84 15.50
CA ARG A 384 -13.09 2.03 15.07
C ARG A 384 -12.81 2.94 16.28
N ARG A 385 -11.63 3.55 16.33
CA ARG A 385 -11.22 4.42 17.44
C ARG A 385 -11.39 5.89 17.05
N ILE A 386 -12.30 6.60 17.73
CA ILE A 386 -12.61 8.02 17.47
C ILE A 386 -11.36 8.88 17.58
N PHE A 387 -10.62 8.76 18.69
CA PHE A 387 -9.40 9.55 18.91
C PHE A 387 -8.40 9.38 17.75
N SER A 388 -8.20 8.14 17.30
CA SER A 388 -7.26 7.86 16.22
C SER A 388 -7.71 8.48 14.89
N ALA A 389 -9.01 8.35 14.54
CA ALA A 389 -9.55 8.91 13.31
C ALA A 389 -9.49 10.44 13.27
N ALA A 390 -9.59 11.09 14.43
CA ALA A 390 -9.50 12.54 14.56
C ALA A 390 -8.05 13.06 14.57
N HIS A 391 -7.11 12.37 15.22
CA HIS A 391 -5.81 12.97 15.58
C HIS A 391 -4.58 12.32 14.92
N PHE A 392 -4.74 11.22 14.17
CA PHE A 392 -3.58 10.57 13.53
C PHE A 392 -2.87 11.48 12.51
N TYR A 393 -3.63 12.22 11.70
CA TYR A 393 -3.07 13.07 10.65
C TYR A 393 -2.39 14.31 11.22
N ASP A 394 -2.91 14.87 12.32
CA ASP A 394 -2.24 15.94 13.08
C ASP A 394 -0.92 15.45 13.67
N LYS A 395 -0.91 14.23 14.24
CA LYS A 395 0.32 13.60 14.76
C LYS A 395 1.37 13.39 13.67
N ARG A 396 0.94 12.98 12.47
CA ARG A 396 1.80 12.86 11.29
C ARG A 396 2.40 14.20 10.90
N ALA A 397 1.59 15.26 10.82
CA ALA A 397 2.06 16.59 10.46
C ALA A 397 3.08 17.12 11.49
N GLY A 398 2.79 16.96 12.79
CA GLY A 398 3.68 17.41 13.87
C GLY A 398 5.02 16.66 13.95
N LEU A 399 5.09 15.41 13.50
CA LEU A 399 6.34 14.63 13.46
C LEU A 399 7.18 14.83 12.20
N ASN A 400 6.60 15.40 11.14
CA ASN A 400 7.29 15.67 9.88
C ASN A 400 7.70 17.15 9.71
N THR A 401 7.41 17.99 10.69
CA THR A 401 7.81 19.41 10.75
C THR A 401 9.00 19.67 11.70
N GLN A 402 9.41 18.65 12.45
CA GLN A 402 10.59 18.64 13.35
C GLN A 402 11.78 18.00 12.65
#